data_AF-A0A319DF31-F1
#
_entry.id   AF-A0A319DF31-F1
#
_cell.length_a   1.000
_cell.length_b   1.000
_cell.length_c   1.000
_cell.angle_alpha   90.00
_cell.angle_beta   90.00
_cell.angle_gamma   90.00
#
_symmetry.space_group_name_H-M   'P 1'
#
loop_
_entity.id
_entity.type
_entity.pdbx_description
1 polymer ?
#
loop_
_entity_poly.entity_id
_entity_poly.type
_entity_poly.pdbx_seq_one_letter_code
_entity_poly.pdbx_strand_id
1 'polypeptide(L)' 'QRVFSSRTPKNDAKSNLLSGKGSVIDRKHELILQANKNTVNAGLKAAAAEDSHKIWAKILVNPGNPDENQAAEDLPYIL' A
#
# COMPACT_ATOMS: atom_id res chain seq x y z
N GLN A 1 -6.78 -1.63 -8.79
CA GLN A 1 -7.75 -2.45 -7.99
C GLN A 1 -7.10 -2.79 -6.65
N ARG A 2 -7.80 -2.82 -5.51
CA ARG A 2 -7.15 -3.12 -4.21
C ARG A 2 -6.67 -4.58 -4.13
N VAL A 3 -5.57 -4.83 -3.40
CA VAL A 3 -5.08 -6.20 -3.13
C VAL A 3 -6.04 -6.90 -2.17
N PHE A 4 -6.46 -6.17 -1.14
CA PHE A 4 -7.48 -6.59 -0.19
C PHE A 4 -8.73 -5.75 -0.39
N SER A 5 -9.89 -6.40 -0.53
CA SER A 5 -11.18 -5.73 -0.56
C SER A 5 -11.31 -4.84 0.68
N SER A 6 -11.66 -3.56 0.50
CA SER A 6 -12.02 -2.69 1.64
C SER A 6 -13.10 -3.41 2.43
N ARG A 7 -12.89 -3.61 3.74
CA ARG A 7 -13.85 -4.35 4.57
C ARG A 7 -14.84 -3.42 5.25
N THR A 8 -14.93 -2.13 4.86
CA THR A 8 -15.66 -0.97 5.43
C THR A 8 -14.71 0.06 6.05
N PRO A 9 -15.08 1.37 6.12
CA PRO A 9 -14.26 2.40 6.78
C PRO A 9 -13.84 2.03 8.21
N LYS A 10 -14.74 1.35 8.96
CA LYS A 10 -14.47 0.86 10.33
C LYS A 10 -13.34 -0.16 10.38
N ASN A 11 -13.21 -0.99 9.36
CA ASN A 11 -12.18 -2.02 9.29
C ASN A 11 -10.87 -1.49 8.71
N ASP A 12 -10.95 -0.54 7.78
CA ASP A 12 -9.78 0.13 7.24
C ASP A 12 -9.14 1.05 8.30
N ALA A 13 -9.89 1.58 9.28
CA ALA A 13 -9.37 2.51 10.29
C ALA A 13 -8.20 1.97 11.16
N LYS A 14 -8.04 0.64 11.23
CA LYS A 14 -6.95 -0.01 11.95
C LYS A 14 -5.64 -0.08 11.14
N SER A 15 -5.65 0.32 9.87
CA SER A 15 -4.48 0.28 8.99
C SER A 15 -4.06 1.69 8.61
N ASN A 16 -2.75 1.94 8.66
CA ASN A 16 -2.16 3.23 8.28
C ASN A 16 -2.10 3.42 6.76
N LEU A 17 -1.86 2.34 6.02
CA LEU A 17 -1.69 2.33 4.57
C LEU A 17 -2.70 1.41 3.91
N LEU A 18 -2.95 1.66 2.62
CA LEU A 18 -3.77 0.83 1.75
C LEU A 18 -2.88 0.19 0.67
N SER A 19 -3.05 -1.12 0.47
CA SER A 19 -2.35 -1.87 -0.57
C SER A 19 -3.21 -2.04 -1.83
N GLY A 20 -2.71 -1.51 -2.95
CA GLY A 20 -3.28 -1.61 -4.28
C GLY A 20 -2.50 -2.56 -5.19
N LYS A 21 -3.19 -3.18 -6.15
CA LYS A 21 -2.59 -3.85 -7.30
C LYS A 21 -2.31 -2.79 -8.37
N GLY A 22 -1.04 -2.71 -8.77
CA GLY A 22 -0.58 -1.96 -9.92
C GLY A 22 -0.50 -2.84 -11.18
N SER A 23 0.50 -2.57 -12.02
CA SER A 23 0.75 -3.31 -13.26
C SER A 23 1.45 -4.66 -13.04
N VAL A 24 1.51 -5.48 -14.09
CA VAL A 24 2.38 -6.67 -14.13
C VAL A 24 3.59 -6.33 -15.03
N ILE A 25 4.80 -6.49 -14.50
CA ILE A 25 6.06 -6.16 -15.17
C ILE A 25 6.98 -7.38 -15.05
N ASP A 26 7.47 -7.92 -16.16
CA ASP A 26 8.37 -9.10 -16.17
C ASP A 26 7.86 -10.27 -15.32
N ARG A 27 6.56 -10.56 -15.41
CA ARG A 27 5.84 -11.58 -14.62
C ARG A 27 5.77 -11.32 -13.11
N LYS A 28 6.27 -10.18 -12.64
CA LYS A 28 6.13 -9.70 -11.26
C LYS A 28 4.91 -8.78 -11.16
N HIS A 29 4.23 -8.83 -10.02
CA HIS A 29 3.10 -7.97 -9.70
C HIS A 29 3.57 -6.73 -8.96
N GLU A 30 3.16 -5.56 -9.45
CA GLU A 30 3.35 -4.29 -8.74
C GLU A 30 2.34 -4.20 -7.58
N LEU A 31 2.86 -4.03 -6.36
CA LEU A 31 2.09 -3.63 -5.20
C LEU A 31 2.33 -2.15 -4.92
N ILE A 32 1.25 -1.42 -4.72
CA ILE A 32 1.24 0.03 -4.51
C ILE A 32 0.78 0.30 -3.08
N LEU A 33 1.49 1.17 -2.36
CA LEU A 33 1.07 1.65 -1.04
C LEU A 33 0.62 3.11 -1.11
N GLN A 34 -0.53 3.41 -0.50
CA GLN A 34 -1.11 4.75 -0.40
C GLN A 34 -1.52 5.04 1.03
N ALA A 35 -1.57 6.31 1.42
CA ALA A 35 -2.08 6.70 2.73
C ALA A 35 -3.57 6.37 2.88
N ASN A 36 -3.95 5.87 4.06
CA ASN A 36 -5.34 5.53 4.34
C ASN A 36 -6.10 6.71 4.96
N LYS A 37 -7.05 7.30 4.23
CA LYS A 37 -7.91 8.38 4.76
C LYS A 37 -8.78 7.97 5.97
N ASN A 38 -8.97 6.67 6.19
CA ASN A 38 -9.75 6.16 7.32
C ASN A 38 -8.89 5.88 8.56
N THR A 39 -7.56 5.97 8.47
CA THR A 39 -6.68 5.70 9.61
C THR A 39 -6.94 6.64 10.79
N VAL A 40 -6.66 6.15 12.00
CA VAL A 40 -6.65 6.94 13.24
C VAL A 40 -5.41 7.85 13.34
N ASN A 41 -4.36 7.58 12.56
CA ASN A 41 -3.16 8.43 12.53
C ASN A 41 -3.48 9.78 11.86
N ALA A 42 -3.38 10.87 12.62
CA ALA A 42 -3.73 12.21 12.15
C ALA A 42 -2.87 12.69 10.97
N GLY A 43 -1.56 12.39 10.98
CA GLY A 43 -0.64 12.79 9.91
C GLY A 43 -0.94 12.08 8.59
N LEU A 44 -1.13 10.76 8.62
CA LEU A 44 -1.50 9.98 7.44
C LEU A 44 -2.89 10.35 6.91
N LYS A 45 -3.83 10.67 7.81
CA LYS A 45 -5.15 11.14 7.44
C LYS A 45 -5.10 12.49 6.74
N ALA A 46 -4.28 13.42 7.23
CA ALA A 46 -4.06 14.73 6.59
C ALA A 46 -3.41 14.56 5.21
N ALA A 47 -2.38 13.72 5.12
CA ALA A 47 -1.69 13.48 3.85
C ALA A 47 -2.60 12.77 2.81
N ALA A 48 -3.46 11.84 3.26
CA ALA A 48 -4.49 11.24 2.40
C ALA A 48 -5.60 12.22 2.01
N ALA A 49 -5.86 13.26 2.81
CA ALA A 49 -6.83 14.31 2.46
C ALA A 49 -6.26 15.31 1.45
N GLU A 50 -4.95 15.59 1.52
CA GLU A 50 -4.22 16.41 0.56
C GLU A 50 -4.14 15.74 -0.82
N ASP A 51 -3.73 14.46 -0.85
CA ASP A 51 -3.75 13.65 -2.07
C ASP A 51 -4.02 12.17 -1.76
N SER A 52 -5.28 11.79 -1.87
CA SER A 52 -5.74 10.41 -1.63
C SER A 52 -5.24 9.38 -2.64
N HIS A 53 -4.70 9.82 -3.80
CA HIS A 53 -4.19 8.93 -4.83
C HIS A 53 -2.66 8.88 -4.86
N LYS A 54 -1.98 9.70 -4.05
CA LYS A 54 -0.53 9.71 -3.92
C LYS A 54 0.00 8.31 -3.64
N ILE A 55 0.91 7.85 -4.49
CA ILE A 55 1.63 6.60 -4.31
C ILE A 55 2.85 6.88 -3.44
N TRP A 56 2.92 6.21 -2.29
CA TRP A 56 3.98 6.40 -1.31
C TRP A 56 5.12 5.41 -1.51
N ALA A 57 4.79 4.19 -1.94
CA ALA A 57 5.78 3.22 -2.37
C ALA A 57 5.20 2.24 -3.39
N LYS A 58 6.13 1.60 -4.11
CA LYS A 58 5.85 0.58 -5.11
C LYS A 58 6.90 -0.51 -4.99
N ILE A 59 6.45 -1.76 -5.00
CA ILE A 59 7.34 -2.92 -5.02
C ILE A 59 6.92 -3.91 -6.09
N LEU A 60 7.88 -4.68 -6.59
CA LEU A 60 7.62 -5.76 -7.54
C LEU A 60 7.72 -7.11 -6.84
N VAL A 61 6.59 -7.78 -6.69
CA VAL A 61 6.51 -9.08 -6.03
C VAL A 61 6.36 -10.18 -7.07
N ASN A 62 7.21 -11.21 -6.99
CA ASN A 62 6.95 -12.47 -7.68
C ASN A 62 6.04 -13.35 -6.80
N PRO A 63 4.74 -13.52 -7.11
CA PRO A 63 3.84 -14.30 -6.27
C PRO A 63 4.18 -15.80 -6.27
N GLY A 64 4.90 -16.29 -7.29
CA GLY A 64 5.34 -17.69 -7.35
C GLY A 64 6.62 -17.97 -6.54
N ASN A 65 7.35 -16.91 -6.15
CA ASN A 65 8.53 -16.99 -5.30
C ASN A 65 8.69 -15.67 -4.53
N PRO A 66 7.92 -15.46 -3.45
CA PRO A 66 7.99 -14.23 -2.68
C PRO A 66 9.34 -14.13 -1.95
N ASP A 67 9.99 -12.96 -2.05
CA ASP A 67 11.22 -12.65 -1.34
C ASP A 67 10.96 -11.52 -0.34
N GLU A 68 10.87 -11.87 0.93
CA GLU A 68 10.58 -10.93 2.01
C GLU A 68 11.72 -9.94 2.27
N ASN A 69 12.98 -10.36 2.05
CA ASN A 69 14.14 -9.48 2.24
C ASN A 69 14.16 -8.41 1.14
N GLN A 70 13.94 -8.81 -0.12
CA GLN A 70 13.82 -7.86 -1.22
C GLN A 70 12.64 -6.91 -1.00
N ALA A 71 11.50 -7.43 -0.53
CA ALA A 71 10.34 -6.58 -0.24
C ALA A 71 10.62 -5.56 0.88
N ALA A 72 11.42 -5.91 1.89
CA ALA A 72 11.84 -4.99 2.94
C ALA A 72 12.82 -3.92 2.43
N GLU A 73 13.72 -4.28 1.51
CA GLU A 73 14.61 -3.32 0.84
C GLU A 73 13.83 -2.36 -0.07
N ASP A 74 12.86 -2.88 -0.82
CA ASP A 74 12.03 -2.11 -1.75
C ASP A 74 11.00 -1.21 -1.03
N LEU A 75 10.71 -1.49 0.25
CA LEU A 75 9.86 -0.69 1.15
C LEU A 75 10.72 0.03 2.21
N PRO A 76 11.53 1.04 1.85
CA PRO A 76 12.26 1.80 2.85
C PRO A 76 11.26 2.42 3.83
N TYR A 77 11.44 2.16 5.12
CA TYR A 77 10.60 2.57 6.26
C TYR A 77 9.64 3.72 5.93
N ILE A 78 8.43 3.38 5.50
CA ILE A 78 7.37 4.34 5.27
C ILE A 78 6.82 4.73 6.64
N LEU A 79 7.21 5.93 7.09
CA LEU A 79 6.83 6.57 8.35
C LEU A 79 5.32 6.87 8.42
#